data_AF-A0A1Z1C4A1-F1
#
_entry.id   AF-A0A1Z1C4A1-F1
#
_cell.length_a   1.000
_cell.length_b   1.000
_cell.length_c   1.000
_cell.angle_alpha   90.00
_cell.angle_beta   90.00
_cell.angle_gamma   90.00
#
_symmetry.space_group_name_H-M   'P 1'
#
loop_
_entity.id
_entity.type
_entity.pdbx_description
1 polymer ?
#
loop_
_entity_poly.entity_id
_entity_poly.type
_entity_poly.pdbx_seq_one_letter_code
_entity_poly.pdbx_strand_id
1 'polypeptide(L)'
;MRYRIAGTIPLDSSMTFEDLASKAKLDEAFLTRVLRHAIIYHIFCDPSPSHVSHIVSSLSLHSSNSVRDWLEMKLEEWGPASVNAINVLAEYSGSQEPRETGSDMTLNDQTSFEFLAERPERANVFGSAVGNFSKGISHKVEHLVENYDWEGLGHGTVVDSRMQLISCFPLKSHRFMFITPDRRIHGHISLAITPAFPSLYFVVQDLPGTAFEGSNQ
;
A
#
# COMPACT_ATOMS: atom_id res chain seq x y z
N MET A 1 10.23 -4.32 9.15
CA MET A 1 10.35 -5.21 7.97
C MET A 1 11.80 -5.57 7.62
N ARG A 2 12.74 -4.62 7.68
CA ARG A 2 14.17 -4.80 7.37
C ARG A 2 14.84 -6.09 7.88
N TYR A 3 14.60 -6.48 9.12
CA TYR A 3 15.22 -7.67 9.75
C TYR A 3 14.47 -8.99 9.52
N ARG A 4 13.38 -8.99 8.74
CA ARG A 4 12.57 -10.18 8.40
C ARG A 4 12.18 -11.07 9.60
N ILE A 5 11.94 -10.45 10.76
CA ILE A 5 11.57 -11.14 12.02
C ILE A 5 10.40 -12.10 11.82
N ALA A 6 9.28 -11.62 11.27
CA ALA A 6 8.10 -12.45 11.01
C ALA A 6 8.37 -13.58 10.02
N GLY A 7 9.29 -13.41 9.07
CA GLY A 7 9.64 -14.45 8.09
C GLY A 7 10.64 -15.49 8.61
N THR A 8 11.20 -15.27 9.81
CA THR A 8 12.21 -16.16 10.41
C THR A 8 11.59 -17.09 11.46
N ILE A 9 10.46 -16.69 12.04
CA ILE A 9 9.69 -17.48 13.00
C ILE A 9 8.95 -18.59 12.22
N PRO A 10 8.99 -19.86 12.66
CA PRO A 10 8.26 -20.95 12.02
C PRO A 10 6.74 -20.73 12.10
N LEU A 11 6.01 -21.15 11.06
CA LEU A 11 4.56 -20.97 10.99
C LEU A 11 3.79 -21.73 12.06
N ASP A 12 4.19 -22.99 12.32
CA ASP A 12 3.44 -23.92 13.17
C ASP A 12 4.19 -24.25 14.49
N SER A 13 5.25 -23.50 14.82
CA SER A 13 6.02 -23.71 16.05
C SER A 13 6.58 -22.41 16.61
N SER A 14 7.16 -22.48 17.81
CA SER A 14 7.87 -21.37 18.43
C SER A 14 9.37 -21.39 18.12
N MET A 15 10.04 -20.27 18.39
CA MET A 15 11.50 -20.10 18.35
C MET A 15 11.97 -19.32 19.58
N THR A 16 13.19 -19.59 20.06
CA THR A 16 13.78 -18.81 21.16
C THR A 16 14.12 -17.38 20.72
N PHE A 17 14.15 -16.43 21.65
CA PHE A 17 14.60 -15.07 21.35
C PHE A 17 16.08 -15.04 20.91
N GLU A 18 16.92 -15.88 21.50
CA GLU A 18 18.34 -16.03 21.17
C GLU A 18 18.53 -16.49 19.72
N ASP A 19 17.88 -17.59 19.31
CA ASP A 19 17.98 -18.10 17.93
C ASP A 19 17.48 -17.08 16.91
N LEU A 20 16.39 -16.40 17.23
CA LEU A 20 15.82 -15.37 16.38
C LEU A 20 16.74 -14.15 16.28
N ALA A 21 17.37 -13.73 17.37
CA ALA A 21 18.35 -12.64 17.40
C ALA A 21 19.57 -12.97 16.54
N SER A 22 20.09 -14.19 16.69
CA SER A 22 21.21 -14.71 15.91
C SER A 22 20.89 -14.72 14.41
N LYS A 23 19.72 -15.26 14.02
CA LYS A 23 19.29 -15.27 12.61
C LYS A 23 19.02 -13.87 12.04
N ALA A 24 18.47 -12.98 12.84
CA ALA A 24 18.21 -11.59 12.46
C ALA A 24 19.47 -10.71 12.51
N LYS A 25 20.59 -11.22 13.03
CA LYS A 25 21.85 -10.48 13.28
C LYS A 25 21.63 -9.25 14.15
N LEU A 26 20.89 -9.43 15.24
CA LEU A 26 20.56 -8.40 16.21
C LEU A 26 21.08 -8.80 17.60
N ASP A 27 21.30 -7.79 18.45
CA ASP A 27 21.51 -8.02 19.88
C ASP A 27 20.24 -8.62 20.51
N GLU A 28 20.41 -9.66 21.34
CA GLU A 28 19.29 -10.39 21.95
C GLU A 28 18.48 -9.50 22.89
N ALA A 29 19.13 -8.67 23.70
CA ALA A 29 18.43 -7.79 24.64
C ALA A 29 17.60 -6.74 23.90
N PHE A 30 18.12 -6.19 22.80
CA PHE A 30 17.37 -5.32 21.91
C PHE A 30 16.18 -6.02 21.28
N LEU A 31 16.40 -7.19 20.64
CA LEU A 31 15.31 -7.94 20.00
C LEU A 31 14.22 -8.30 21.02
N THR A 32 14.61 -8.76 22.20
CA THR A 32 13.69 -9.14 23.29
C THR A 32 12.78 -7.97 23.68
N ARG A 33 13.31 -6.75 23.78
CA ARG A 33 12.50 -5.56 24.08
C ARG A 33 11.48 -5.26 22.98
N VAL A 34 11.90 -5.35 21.72
CA VAL A 34 11.02 -5.13 20.56
C VAL A 34 9.93 -6.20 20.49
N LEU A 35 10.27 -7.48 20.70
CA LEU A 35 9.32 -8.58 20.70
C LEU A 35 8.31 -8.45 21.83
N ARG A 36 8.74 -8.17 23.06
CA ARG A 36 7.82 -7.97 24.20
C ARG A 36 6.83 -6.84 23.94
N HIS A 37 7.29 -5.74 23.32
CA HIS A 37 6.39 -4.68 22.90
C HIS A 37 5.39 -5.18 21.86
N ALA A 38 5.86 -5.85 20.79
CA ALA A 38 4.99 -6.40 19.76
C ALA A 38 3.97 -7.44 20.29
N ILE A 39 4.32 -8.20 21.33
CA ILE A 39 3.44 -9.15 22.01
C ILE A 39 2.30 -8.41 22.74
N ILE A 40 2.62 -7.33 23.46
CA ILE A 40 1.60 -6.49 24.15
C ILE A 40 0.63 -5.87 23.15
N TYR A 41 1.08 -5.57 21.93
CA TYR A 41 0.22 -5.08 20.83
C TYR A 41 -0.44 -6.21 20.01
N HIS A 42 -0.42 -7.45 20.48
CA HIS A 42 -1.04 -8.60 19.82
C HIS A 42 -0.59 -8.78 18.36
N ILE A 43 0.71 -8.61 18.11
CA ILE A 43 1.35 -8.94 16.83
C ILE A 43 1.88 -10.38 16.89
N PHE A 44 2.56 -10.76 17.97
CA PHE A 44 3.08 -12.11 18.24
C PHE A 44 2.57 -12.61 19.60
N CYS A 45 2.91 -13.84 19.98
CA CYS A 45 2.73 -14.34 21.35
C CYS A 45 4.00 -15.04 21.88
N ASP A 46 4.14 -15.10 23.20
CA ASP A 46 5.17 -15.86 23.92
C ASP A 46 4.56 -17.12 24.56
N PRO A 47 4.64 -18.29 23.90
CA PRO A 47 4.00 -19.50 24.42
C PRO A 47 4.70 -20.05 25.68
N SER A 48 5.95 -19.67 25.90
CA SER A 48 6.75 -20.00 27.08
C SER A 48 7.84 -18.94 27.29
N PRO A 49 8.50 -18.90 28.45
CA PRO A 49 9.56 -17.93 28.70
C PRO A 49 10.63 -17.94 27.60
N SER A 50 10.97 -16.75 27.12
CA SER A 50 11.98 -16.50 26.07
C SER A 50 11.69 -17.14 24.71
N HIS A 51 10.44 -17.52 24.43
CA HIS A 51 10.01 -18.02 23.14
C HIS A 51 9.03 -17.06 22.47
N VAL A 52 9.01 -17.05 21.13
CA VAL A 52 8.02 -16.35 20.31
C VAL A 52 7.37 -17.32 19.32
N SER A 53 6.08 -17.17 19.10
CA SER A 53 5.34 -17.82 18.01
C SER A 53 4.38 -16.85 17.33
N HIS A 54 3.87 -17.28 16.18
CA HIS A 54 2.88 -16.53 15.43
C HIS A 54 1.50 -16.54 16.06
N ILE A 55 0.74 -15.49 15.75
CA ILE A 55 -0.72 -15.42 15.82
C ILE A 55 -1.25 -14.85 14.51
N VAL A 56 -2.57 -14.77 14.32
CA VAL A 56 -3.20 -14.32 13.07
C VAL A 56 -2.61 -13.00 12.53
N SER A 57 -2.35 -12.02 13.42
CA SER A 57 -1.74 -10.74 13.05
C SER A 57 -0.36 -10.89 12.41
N SER A 58 0.57 -11.59 13.06
CA SER A 58 1.92 -11.81 12.51
C SER A 58 1.96 -12.81 11.36
N LEU A 59 1.01 -13.74 11.26
CA LEU A 59 0.85 -14.59 10.07
C LEU A 59 0.54 -13.74 8.84
N SER A 60 -0.25 -12.67 9.00
CA SER A 60 -0.50 -11.74 7.90
C SER A 60 0.78 -11.04 7.44
N LEU A 61 1.71 -10.75 8.37
CA LEU A 61 3.05 -10.23 8.05
C LEU A 61 3.94 -11.26 7.36
N HIS A 62 3.77 -12.56 7.64
CA HIS A 62 4.51 -13.61 6.96
C HIS A 62 3.97 -13.82 5.54
N SER A 63 2.67 -14.08 5.43
CA SER A 63 2.03 -14.66 4.25
C SER A 63 1.55 -13.64 3.21
N SER A 64 1.37 -12.37 3.58
CA SER A 64 0.89 -11.33 2.67
C SER A 64 1.97 -10.30 2.35
N ASN A 65 2.42 -10.28 1.09
CA ASN A 65 3.30 -9.20 0.60
C ASN A 65 2.60 -7.84 0.73
N SER A 66 1.30 -7.73 0.43
CA SER A 66 0.60 -6.44 0.45
C SER A 66 0.50 -5.81 1.84
N VAL A 67 0.41 -6.62 2.91
CA VAL A 67 0.41 -6.11 4.29
C VAL A 67 1.82 -5.62 4.68
N ARG A 68 2.86 -6.36 4.31
CA ARG A 68 4.25 -5.94 4.53
C ARG A 68 4.57 -4.67 3.78
N ASP A 69 4.23 -4.60 2.51
CA ASP A 69 4.47 -3.46 1.63
C ASP A 69 3.74 -2.22 2.15
N TRP A 70 2.51 -2.38 2.65
CA TRP A 70 1.77 -1.29 3.29
C TRP A 70 2.45 -0.77 4.56
N LEU A 71 2.90 -1.67 5.45
CA LEU A 71 3.64 -1.26 6.66
C LEU A 71 4.98 -0.63 6.32
N GLU A 72 5.68 -1.15 5.33
CA GLU A 72 6.95 -0.60 4.87
C GLU A 72 6.77 0.81 4.33
N MET A 73 5.80 1.03 3.44
CA MET A 73 5.47 2.35 2.92
C MET A 73 5.08 3.34 4.03
N LYS A 74 4.29 2.88 5.00
CA LYS A 74 3.86 3.72 6.12
C LYS A 74 5.01 4.12 7.03
N LEU A 75 5.96 3.21 7.29
CA LEU A 75 7.04 3.46 8.24
C LEU A 75 8.24 4.17 7.60
N GLU A 76 8.51 3.95 6.31
CA GLU A 76 9.71 4.45 5.64
C GLU A 76 9.47 5.78 4.93
N GLU A 77 8.31 6.00 4.29
CA GLU A 77 8.01 7.26 3.59
C GLU A 77 7.00 8.14 4.35
N TRP A 78 5.82 7.59 4.65
CA TRP A 78 4.71 8.44 5.11
C TRP A 78 4.82 8.84 6.58
N GLY A 79 5.40 7.97 7.42
CA GLY A 79 5.62 8.23 8.84
C GLY A 79 6.51 9.45 9.05
N PRO A 80 7.73 9.48 8.49
CA PRO A 80 8.60 10.64 8.53
C PRO A 80 7.94 11.92 7.98
N ALA A 81 7.24 11.82 6.85
CA ALA A 81 6.50 12.96 6.29
C ALA A 81 5.42 13.48 7.24
N SER A 82 4.68 12.57 7.89
CA SER A 82 3.61 12.93 8.84
C SER A 82 4.14 13.64 10.09
N VAL A 83 5.31 13.23 10.59
CA VAL A 83 5.95 13.88 11.75
C VAL A 83 6.36 15.32 11.43
N ASN A 84 6.63 15.64 10.16
CA ASN A 84 6.97 17.01 9.72
C ASN A 84 5.75 17.89 9.40
N ALA A 85 4.52 17.39 9.51
CA ALA A 85 3.32 18.14 9.13
C ALA A 85 3.19 19.51 9.83
N ILE A 86 3.59 19.60 11.11
CA ILE A 86 3.54 20.87 11.87
C ILE A 86 4.63 21.85 11.44
N ASN A 87 5.82 21.34 11.07
CA ASN A 87 6.91 22.19 10.57
C ASN A 87 6.50 22.84 9.24
N VAL A 88 5.94 22.03 8.34
CA VAL A 88 5.40 22.50 7.05
C VAL A 88 4.28 23.50 7.27
N LEU A 89 3.34 23.24 8.18
CA LEU A 89 2.24 24.16 8.46
C LEU A 89 2.73 25.52 8.97
N ALA A 90 3.81 25.54 9.75
CA ALA A 90 4.41 26.77 10.27
C ALA A 90 5.09 27.58 9.16
N GLU A 91 5.69 26.93 8.17
CA GLU A 91 6.40 27.58 7.05
C GLU A 91 5.46 27.97 5.91
N TYR A 92 4.52 27.09 5.56
CA TYR A 92 3.61 27.19 4.42
C TYR A 92 2.15 27.22 4.88
N SER A 93 1.80 28.23 5.69
CA SER A 93 0.47 28.33 6.29
C SER A 93 -0.63 28.45 5.22
N GLY A 94 -1.52 27.47 5.16
CA GLY A 94 -2.66 27.45 4.22
C GLY A 94 -2.31 27.08 2.79
N SER A 95 -1.08 26.62 2.53
CA SER A 95 -0.68 26.18 1.20
C SER A 95 -1.43 24.93 0.73
N GLN A 96 -1.59 24.82 -0.59
CA GLN A 96 -2.10 23.64 -1.30
C GLN A 96 -1.11 23.14 -2.35
N GLU A 97 0.12 23.66 -2.35
CA GLU A 97 1.14 23.30 -3.32
C GLU A 97 1.70 21.90 -3.03
N PRO A 98 1.82 21.00 -4.04
CA PRO A 98 2.30 19.63 -3.83
C PRO A 98 3.70 19.51 -3.22
N ARG A 99 4.54 20.52 -3.44
CA ARG A 99 5.92 20.61 -2.93
C ARG A 99 6.02 21.29 -1.57
N GLU A 100 4.91 21.75 -0.99
CA GLU A 100 4.87 22.38 0.33
C GLU A 100 4.25 21.40 1.33
N THR A 101 4.84 20.20 1.41
CA THR A 101 4.34 19.07 2.22
C THR A 101 5.47 18.38 2.98
N GLY A 102 5.12 17.56 3.99
CA GLY A 102 6.14 16.84 4.78
C GLY A 102 6.94 15.83 3.98
N SER A 103 6.42 15.40 2.82
CA SER A 103 7.15 14.55 1.87
C SER A 103 8.35 15.29 1.28
N ASP A 104 8.21 16.57 0.94
CA ASP A 104 9.30 17.36 0.35
C ASP A 104 10.52 17.41 1.30
N MET A 105 10.25 17.66 2.60
CA MET A 105 11.26 17.67 3.66
C MET A 105 11.93 16.32 3.94
N THR A 106 11.32 15.19 3.54
CA THR A 106 11.79 13.84 3.91
C THR A 106 12.23 12.99 2.72
N LEU A 107 11.89 13.41 1.50
CA LEU A 107 12.15 12.68 0.26
C LEU A 107 13.12 13.45 -0.66
N ASN A 108 14.00 14.29 -0.10
CA ASN A 108 14.99 15.11 -0.83
C ASN A 108 14.36 16.12 -1.80
N ASP A 109 13.43 16.95 -1.34
CA ASP A 109 12.77 18.01 -2.11
C ASP A 109 11.97 17.47 -3.32
N GLN A 110 11.41 16.26 -3.14
CA GLN A 110 10.56 15.57 -4.09
C GLN A 110 9.14 15.43 -3.53
N THR A 111 8.15 15.59 -4.40
CA THR A 111 6.80 15.10 -4.10
C THR A 111 6.81 13.57 -3.99
N SER A 112 5.80 13.01 -3.30
CA SER A 112 5.65 11.56 -3.19
C SER A 112 5.65 10.85 -4.55
N PHE A 113 5.06 11.45 -5.59
CA PHE A 113 4.98 10.81 -6.91
C PHE A 113 6.26 10.97 -7.73
N GLU A 114 6.97 12.10 -7.63
CA GLU A 114 8.31 12.23 -8.23
C GLU A 114 9.26 11.21 -7.62
N PHE A 115 9.22 11.05 -6.30
CA PHE A 115 10.01 10.05 -5.59
C PHE A 115 9.75 8.63 -6.10
N LEU A 116 8.48 8.27 -6.31
CA LEU A 116 8.07 6.95 -6.81
C LEU A 116 8.40 6.76 -8.30
N ALA A 117 8.24 7.80 -9.13
CA ALA A 117 8.53 7.74 -10.56
C ALA A 117 10.01 7.45 -10.85
N GLU A 118 10.90 7.98 -10.01
CA GLU A 118 12.35 7.73 -10.09
C GLU A 118 12.78 6.39 -9.47
N ARG A 119 11.89 5.72 -8.71
CA ARG A 119 12.18 4.51 -7.95
C ARG A 119 11.15 3.41 -8.22
N PRO A 120 11.27 2.71 -9.36
CA PRO A 120 10.33 1.66 -9.76
C PRO A 120 10.12 0.57 -8.69
N GLU A 121 11.14 0.25 -7.91
CA GLU A 121 11.04 -0.69 -6.81
C GLU A 121 10.10 -0.18 -5.70
N ARG A 122 10.15 1.12 -5.39
CA ARG A 122 9.23 1.74 -4.43
C ARG A 122 7.83 1.92 -5.04
N ALA A 123 7.72 2.23 -6.32
CA ALA A 123 6.44 2.26 -7.03
C ALA A 123 5.72 0.90 -6.98
N ASN A 124 6.46 -0.22 -7.10
CA ASN A 124 5.91 -1.57 -6.97
C ASN A 124 5.40 -1.84 -5.54
N VAL A 125 6.16 -1.46 -4.52
CA VAL A 125 5.73 -1.54 -3.11
C VAL A 125 4.47 -0.71 -2.88
N PHE A 126 4.42 0.52 -3.40
CA PHE A 126 3.26 1.40 -3.33
C PHE A 126 2.03 0.76 -4.00
N GLY A 127 2.17 0.24 -5.22
CA GLY A 127 1.07 -0.43 -5.94
C GLY A 127 0.53 -1.65 -5.17
N SER A 128 1.41 -2.46 -4.59
CA SER A 128 1.05 -3.60 -3.73
C SER A 128 0.34 -3.14 -2.44
N ALA A 129 0.83 -2.07 -1.80
CA ALA A 129 0.24 -1.49 -0.61
C ALA A 129 -1.17 -0.92 -0.84
N VAL A 130 -1.38 -0.20 -1.95
CA VAL A 130 -2.69 0.34 -2.35
C VAL A 130 -3.70 -0.80 -2.61
N GLY A 131 -3.23 -1.91 -3.20
CA GLY A 131 -4.04 -3.11 -3.35
C GLY A 131 -4.52 -3.72 -2.03
N ASN A 132 -3.79 -3.51 -0.92
CA ASN A 132 -4.22 -3.92 0.42
C ASN A 132 -5.33 -3.01 0.96
N PHE A 133 -5.25 -1.70 0.70
CA PHE A 133 -6.19 -0.71 1.22
C PHE A 133 -7.62 -0.99 0.74
N SER A 134 -7.76 -1.39 -0.53
CA SER A 134 -9.03 -1.72 -1.18
C SER A 134 -9.68 -3.01 -0.66
N LYS A 135 -8.98 -3.80 0.17
CA LYS A 135 -9.50 -5.03 0.79
C LYS A 135 -10.02 -4.80 2.22
N GLY A 136 -9.84 -3.60 2.77
CA GLY A 136 -10.34 -3.26 4.10
C GLY A 136 -11.87 -3.28 4.14
N ILE A 137 -12.45 -3.66 5.29
CA ILE A 137 -13.92 -3.78 5.46
C ILE A 137 -14.65 -2.49 5.08
N SER A 138 -14.04 -1.33 5.35
CA SER A 138 -14.59 -0.01 5.04
C SER A 138 -14.41 0.43 3.57
N HIS A 139 -13.59 -0.27 2.79
CA HIS A 139 -13.25 0.07 1.40
C HIS A 139 -13.58 -1.06 0.41
N LYS A 140 -14.43 -1.99 0.84
CA LYS A 140 -14.96 -3.09 0.03
C LYS A 140 -15.59 -2.57 -1.25
N VAL A 141 -15.19 -3.14 -2.38
CA VAL A 141 -15.69 -2.75 -3.71
C VAL A 141 -17.19 -3.02 -3.84
N GLU A 142 -17.71 -3.99 -3.08
CA GLU A 142 -19.12 -4.33 -2.99
C GLU A 142 -19.96 -3.11 -2.60
N HIS A 143 -19.44 -2.22 -1.74
CA HIS A 143 -20.15 -0.98 -1.37
C HIS A 143 -20.44 -0.12 -2.59
N LEU A 144 -19.54 -0.06 -3.57
CA LEU A 144 -19.74 0.71 -4.80
C LEU A 144 -20.63 -0.03 -5.81
N VAL A 145 -20.46 -1.35 -5.92
CA VAL A 145 -21.26 -2.17 -6.85
C VAL A 145 -22.74 -2.19 -6.43
N GLU A 146 -23.01 -2.29 -5.13
CA GLU A 146 -24.36 -2.50 -4.60
C GLU A 146 -25.13 -1.21 -4.30
N ASN A 147 -24.44 -0.08 -4.11
CA ASN A 147 -25.07 1.17 -3.63
C ASN A 147 -25.06 2.32 -4.65
N TYR A 148 -24.67 2.07 -5.90
CA TYR A 148 -24.81 3.02 -7.01
C TYR A 148 -25.74 2.45 -8.08
N ASP A 149 -26.58 3.29 -8.67
CA ASP A 149 -27.53 2.91 -9.72
C ASP A 149 -26.81 2.74 -11.08
N TRP A 150 -26.04 1.65 -11.19
CA TRP A 150 -25.35 1.30 -12.43
C TRP A 150 -26.32 0.90 -13.56
N GLU A 151 -27.48 0.34 -13.23
CA GLU A 151 -28.51 -0.01 -14.23
C GLU A 151 -29.11 1.24 -14.88
N GLY A 152 -29.32 2.31 -14.10
CA GLY A 152 -29.81 3.59 -14.59
C GLY A 152 -28.93 4.25 -15.66
N LEU A 153 -27.67 3.83 -15.79
CA LEU A 153 -26.77 4.28 -16.87
C LEU A 153 -27.08 3.62 -18.24
N GLY A 154 -27.80 2.49 -18.25
CA GLY A 154 -28.16 1.76 -19.47
C GLY A 154 -26.95 1.28 -20.26
N HIS A 155 -26.93 1.59 -21.57
CA HIS A 155 -25.78 1.35 -22.43
C HIS A 155 -24.89 2.58 -22.45
N GLY A 156 -23.72 2.49 -21.84
CA GLY A 156 -22.83 3.63 -21.67
C GLY A 156 -21.38 3.25 -21.48
N THR A 157 -20.50 4.23 -21.67
CA THR A 157 -19.08 4.11 -21.37
C THR A 157 -18.78 4.77 -20.03
N VAL A 158 -18.22 4.00 -19.10
CA VAL A 158 -17.69 4.49 -17.83
C VAL A 158 -16.19 4.71 -17.98
N VAL A 159 -15.74 5.92 -17.66
CA VAL A 159 -14.32 6.24 -17.63
C VAL A 159 -13.85 6.18 -16.18
N ASP A 160 -13.07 5.15 -15.86
CA ASP A 160 -12.39 4.97 -14.58
C ASP A 160 -11.09 5.77 -14.62
N SER A 161 -11.21 7.06 -14.36
CA SER A 161 -10.07 7.92 -14.10
C SER A 161 -9.66 7.73 -12.64
N ARG A 162 -8.44 7.23 -12.40
CA ARG A 162 -7.88 7.14 -11.04
C ARG A 162 -7.88 8.53 -10.38
N MET A 163 -8.92 8.83 -9.62
CA MET A 163 -8.99 10.01 -8.77
C MET A 163 -9.07 9.58 -7.32
N GLN A 164 -7.88 9.35 -6.74
CA GLN A 164 -7.68 9.55 -5.31
C GLN A 164 -6.24 10.02 -5.10
N LEU A 165 -6.11 11.28 -4.64
CA LEU A 165 -4.89 12.06 -4.34
C LEU A 165 -4.29 12.96 -5.44
N ILE A 166 -4.97 13.24 -6.55
CA ILE A 166 -4.51 14.25 -7.53
C ILE A 166 -5.60 15.31 -7.75
N SER A 167 -5.66 16.30 -6.85
CA SER A 167 -6.37 17.56 -7.11
C SER A 167 -5.43 18.71 -7.51
N CYS A 168 -4.15 18.45 -7.77
CA CYS A 168 -3.16 19.52 -7.97
C CYS A 168 -2.39 19.47 -9.31
N PHE A 169 -3.06 19.15 -10.42
CA PHE A 169 -2.50 19.45 -11.75
C PHE A 169 -3.54 20.11 -12.66
N PRO A 170 -3.18 21.19 -13.41
CA PRO A 170 -4.05 21.74 -14.43
C PRO A 170 -4.14 20.76 -15.60
N LEU A 171 -5.35 20.24 -15.85
CA LEU A 171 -5.67 19.37 -16.99
C LEU A 171 -5.32 20.08 -18.31
N LYS A 172 -4.19 19.72 -18.92
CA LYS A 172 -3.93 19.97 -20.35
C LYS A 172 -4.18 18.69 -21.15
N SER A 173 -5.44 18.55 -21.54
CA SER A 173 -5.94 17.90 -22.76
C SER A 173 -5.03 16.90 -23.48
N HIS A 174 -4.97 15.63 -23.08
CA HIS A 174 -4.59 14.55 -24.02
C HIS A 174 -5.34 13.23 -23.73
N ARG A 175 -5.97 12.69 -24.79
CA ARG A 175 -6.34 11.27 -24.97
C ARG A 175 -5.08 10.40 -24.77
N PHE A 176 -5.11 9.18 -24.23
CA PHE A 176 -5.59 7.96 -24.89
C PHE A 176 -5.70 6.77 -23.91
N MET A 177 -6.49 5.79 -24.35
CA MET A 177 -6.97 4.54 -23.77
C MET A 177 -5.91 3.42 -23.80
N PHE A 178 -5.80 2.64 -22.72
CA PHE A 178 -5.09 1.35 -22.72
C PHE A 178 -6.03 0.24 -22.25
N ILE A 179 -6.18 -0.81 -23.07
CA ILE A 179 -6.73 -2.11 -22.68
C ILE A 179 -5.52 -3.00 -22.43
N THR A 180 -5.21 -3.30 -21.17
CA THR A 180 -4.15 -4.26 -20.84
C THR A 180 -4.72 -5.69 -20.85
N PRO A 181 -4.15 -6.64 -21.62
CA PRO A 181 -4.57 -8.04 -21.60
C PRO A 181 -4.15 -8.78 -20.32
N ASP A 182 -3.21 -8.24 -19.56
CA ASP A 182 -2.62 -8.84 -18.38
C ASP A 182 -3.27 -8.30 -17.10
N ARG A 183 -4.09 -9.17 -16.50
CA ARG A 183 -4.93 -8.96 -15.33
C ARG A 183 -4.19 -8.62 -14.03
N ARG A 184 -3.28 -7.65 -13.94
CA ARG A 184 -2.75 -7.21 -12.63
C ARG A 184 -2.60 -5.69 -12.54
N ILE A 185 -3.31 -5.15 -11.54
CA ILE A 185 -3.22 -3.79 -10.96
C ILE A 185 -4.06 -2.68 -11.64
N HIS A 186 -4.58 -2.88 -12.85
CA HIS A 186 -5.31 -1.82 -13.57
C HIS A 186 -6.83 -2.10 -13.57
N GLY A 187 -7.62 -1.15 -13.02
CA GLY A 187 -9.09 -1.20 -13.05
C GLY A 187 -9.77 -2.18 -12.09
N HIS A 188 -9.25 -2.42 -10.88
CA HIS A 188 -9.87 -3.39 -9.95
C HIS A 188 -11.36 -3.11 -9.68
N ILE A 189 -11.74 -1.83 -9.61
CA ILE A 189 -13.12 -1.37 -9.46
C ILE A 189 -13.91 -1.71 -10.74
N SER A 190 -13.42 -1.26 -11.89
CA SER A 190 -14.01 -1.57 -13.20
C SER A 190 -14.23 -3.07 -13.41
N LEU A 191 -13.26 -3.90 -13.03
CA LEU A 191 -13.33 -5.37 -13.12
C LEU A 191 -14.37 -5.98 -12.16
N ALA A 192 -14.64 -5.35 -11.03
CA ALA A 192 -15.67 -5.81 -10.09
C ALA A 192 -17.09 -5.46 -10.57
N ILE A 193 -17.24 -4.34 -11.28
CA ILE A 193 -18.55 -3.85 -11.76
C ILE A 193 -18.95 -4.53 -13.07
N THR A 194 -18.00 -4.75 -13.99
CA THR A 194 -18.26 -5.28 -15.34
C THR A 194 -19.11 -6.57 -15.36
N PRO A 195 -18.88 -7.58 -14.48
CA PRO A 195 -19.68 -8.80 -14.48
C PRO A 195 -21.15 -8.59 -14.08
N ALA A 196 -21.42 -7.59 -13.23
CA ALA A 196 -22.77 -7.27 -12.77
C ALA A 196 -23.54 -6.43 -13.80
N PHE A 197 -22.85 -5.62 -14.61
CA PHE A 197 -23.47 -4.68 -15.54
C PHE A 197 -22.88 -4.79 -16.95
N PRO A 198 -23.25 -5.83 -17.72
CA PRO A 198 -22.66 -6.11 -19.03
C PRO A 198 -23.04 -5.08 -20.12
N SER A 199 -24.01 -4.21 -19.85
CA SER A 199 -24.38 -3.10 -20.76
C SER A 199 -23.38 -1.95 -20.74
N LEU A 200 -22.47 -1.91 -19.76
CA LEU A 200 -21.48 -0.86 -19.57
C LEU A 200 -20.11 -1.26 -20.14
N TYR A 201 -19.46 -0.29 -20.78
CA TYR A 201 -18.08 -0.42 -21.26
C TYR A 201 -17.14 0.41 -20.40
N PHE A 202 -16.05 -0.17 -19.89
CA PHE A 202 -15.12 0.52 -18.99
C PHE A 202 -13.82 0.91 -19.70
N VAL A 203 -13.38 2.15 -19.46
CA VAL A 203 -12.07 2.67 -19.90
C VAL A 203 -11.28 3.12 -18.68
N VAL A 204 -10.16 2.46 -18.40
CA VAL A 204 -9.27 2.82 -17.30
C VAL A 204 -8.24 3.83 -17.79
N GLN A 205 -8.10 4.96 -17.09
CA GLN A 205 -7.13 6.01 -17.38
C GLN A 205 -6.13 6.16 -16.23
N ASP A 206 -4.83 6.13 -16.57
CA ASP A 206 -3.71 6.28 -15.63
C ASP A 206 -2.55 7.06 -16.30
N LEU A 207 -1.56 7.46 -15.51
CA LEU A 207 -0.36 8.18 -15.99
C LEU A 207 0.52 7.27 -16.88
N PRO A 208 1.27 7.85 -17.85
CA PRO A 208 2.23 7.07 -18.64
C PRO A 208 3.30 6.42 -17.74
N GLY A 209 3.57 5.13 -17.93
CA GLY A 209 4.60 4.38 -17.18
C GLY A 209 4.13 3.69 -15.90
N THR A 210 2.85 3.85 -15.50
CA THR A 210 2.23 3.05 -14.42
C THR A 210 1.60 1.74 -14.93
N ALA A 211 1.34 1.66 -16.24
CA ALA A 211 1.00 0.43 -16.94
C ALA A 211 2.19 -0.53 -16.93
N PHE A 212 2.02 -1.70 -16.30
CA PHE A 212 2.94 -2.81 -16.49
C PHE A 212 2.86 -3.23 -17.96
N GLU A 213 3.96 -3.07 -18.71
CA GLU A 213 4.13 -3.85 -19.94
C GLU A 213 4.36 -5.29 -19.51
N GLY A 214 3.32 -6.12 -19.60
CA GLY A 214 3.43 -7.55 -19.38
C GLY A 214 4.56 -8.14 -20.22
N SER A 215 5.56 -8.71 -19.57
CA SER A 215 6.61 -9.46 -20.24
C SER A 215 6.00 -10.72 -20.86
N ASN A 216 6.22 -10.88 -22.17
CA ASN A 216 5.80 -12.06 -22.93
C ASN A 216 6.35 -13.35 -22.32
N GLN A 217 5.46 -14.26 -21.92
CA GLN A 217 5.66 -15.70 -21.99
C GLN A 217 4.46 -16.34 -22.68
#